data_AF-A0A352B6Q1-F1
#
_entry.id   AF-A0A352B6Q1-F1
#
_cell.length_a   1.000
_cell.length_b   1.000
_cell.length_c   1.000
_cell.angle_alpha   90.00
_cell.angle_beta   90.00
_cell.angle_gamma   90.00
#
_symmetry.space_group_name_H-M   'P 1'
#
loop_
_entity.id
_entity.type
_entity.pdbx_description
1 polymer ?
#
loop_
_entity_poly.entity_id
_entity_poly.type
_entity_poly.pdbx_seq_one_letter_code
_entity_poly.pdbx_strand_id
1 'polypeptide(L)'
;AASAAGEGGPPLARLTGLLMRCYLDGMPCDQVSEVVEQGPARLVVRRILEIHRPNWERGGTPAATMVALQGAWSAGLAAGLDPRITHRRELQPVAGMLACHDTFALA
;
A
#
# COMPACT_ATOMS: atom_id res chain seq x y z
N ALA A 1 -1.11 20.03 18.31
CA ALA A 1 -2.43 19.89 17.67
C ALA A 1 -2.38 18.66 16.76
N ALA A 2 -2.79 17.50 17.26
CA ALA A 2 -2.95 16.29 16.46
C ALA A 2 -4.31 16.38 15.75
N SER A 3 -4.30 16.48 14.43
CA SER A 3 -5.51 16.54 13.62
C SER A 3 -6.25 15.20 13.67
N ALA A 4 -7.51 15.26 14.09
CA ALA A 4 -8.46 14.15 14.14
C ALA A 4 -8.83 13.69 12.71
N ALA A 5 -7.94 12.90 12.09
CA ALA A 5 -8.21 12.25 10.80
C ALA A 5 -8.91 10.87 10.94
N GLY A 6 -9.44 10.53 12.13
CA GLY A 6 -10.41 9.46 12.33
C GLY A 6 -11.61 10.09 13.01
N GLU A 7 -12.84 10.04 12.53
CA GLU A 7 -13.54 8.83 12.07
C GLU A 7 -14.56 9.11 10.94
N GLY A 8 -14.53 10.27 10.29
CA GLY A 8 -15.60 10.72 9.36
C GLY A 8 -15.22 10.96 7.89
N GLY A 9 -13.99 10.65 7.47
CA GLY A 9 -13.52 10.92 6.10
C GLY A 9 -13.97 9.85 5.08
N PRO A 10 -13.96 10.17 3.76
CA PRO A 10 -14.24 9.19 2.70
C PRO A 10 -13.37 7.94 2.84
N PRO A 11 -13.88 6.73 2.50
CA PRO A 11 -13.17 5.47 2.73
C PRO A 11 -11.73 5.46 2.21
N LEU A 12 -11.50 5.94 0.99
CA LEU A 12 -10.15 5.97 0.40
C LEU A 12 -9.22 6.99 1.08
N ALA A 13 -9.73 8.10 1.60
CA ALA A 13 -8.92 9.06 2.35
C ALA A 13 -8.47 8.48 3.70
N ARG A 14 -9.35 7.72 4.35
CA ARG A 14 -9.02 6.96 5.57
C ARG A 14 -7.97 5.89 5.27
N LEU A 15 -8.15 5.16 4.17
CA LEU A 15 -7.20 4.13 3.72
C LEU A 15 -5.81 4.71 3.46
N THR A 16 -5.70 5.80 2.69
CA THR A 16 -4.42 6.50 2.48
C THR A 16 -3.74 6.82 3.81
N GLY A 17 -4.51 7.33 4.77
CA GLY A 17 -3.99 7.65 6.10
C GLY A 17 -3.42 6.45 6.85
N LEU A 18 -4.06 5.28 6.77
CA LEU A 18 -3.58 4.05 7.39
C LEU A 18 -2.34 3.52 6.68
N LEU A 19 -2.38 3.42 5.35
CA LEU A 19 -1.29 2.89 4.54
C LEU A 19 0.00 3.68 4.75
N MET A 20 -0.09 5.02 4.68
CA MET A 20 1.07 5.90 4.72
C MET A 20 1.63 6.15 6.12
N ARG A 21 0.87 5.90 7.19
CA ARG A 21 1.32 6.17 8.57
C ARG A 21 1.59 4.93 9.40
N CYS A 22 1.03 3.79 9.03
CA CYS A 22 1.00 2.63 9.90
C CYS A 22 1.37 1.31 9.21
N TYR A 23 1.26 1.20 7.88
CA TYR A 23 0.98 -0.11 7.29
C TYR A 23 1.88 -0.57 6.13
N LEU A 24 2.36 0.31 5.24
CA LEU A 24 3.07 -0.10 4.03
C LEU A 24 4.53 0.31 4.00
N ASP A 25 5.36 -0.31 4.85
CA ASP A 25 6.78 0.06 4.97
C ASP A 25 6.84 1.59 5.16
N GLY A 26 6.03 2.07 6.10
CA GLY A 26 5.73 3.49 6.32
C GLY A 26 5.90 3.83 7.79
N MET A 27 6.80 3.13 8.48
CA MET A 27 7.40 3.69 9.68
C MET A 27 8.01 5.04 9.26
N PRO A 28 7.93 6.10 10.08
CA PRO A 28 8.36 7.44 9.67
C PRO A 28 9.80 7.52 9.13
N CYS A 29 10.62 6.51 9.45
CA CYS A 29 12.00 6.34 9.00
C CYS A 29 12.18 5.63 7.65
N ASP A 30 11.11 5.20 6.97
CA ASP A 30 11.23 4.24 5.86
C ASP A 30 10.23 4.46 4.72
N GLN A 31 9.97 5.70 4.32
CA GLN A 31 8.94 6.01 3.31
C GLN A 31 9.30 5.53 1.90
N VAL A 32 9.11 4.24 1.64
CA VAL A 32 9.36 3.59 0.33
C VAL A 32 8.11 3.48 -0.53
N SER A 33 7.02 4.10 -0.09
CA SER A 33 5.75 4.18 -0.80
C SER A 33 5.38 5.64 -1.07
N GLU A 34 4.75 5.91 -2.20
CA GLU A 34 4.23 7.22 -2.58
C GLU A 34 2.80 7.12 -3.14
N VAL A 35 2.01 8.17 -2.94
CA VAL A 35 0.68 8.27 -3.52
C VAL A 35 0.81 8.84 -4.94
N VAL A 36 0.44 8.05 -5.94
CA VAL A 36 0.46 8.45 -7.36
C VAL A 36 -0.86 9.08 -7.79
N GLU A 37 -1.97 8.58 -7.24
CA GLU A 37 -3.32 9.07 -7.52
C GLU A 37 -4.16 9.00 -6.25
N GLN A 38 -4.92 10.07 -5.95
CA GLN A 38 -5.92 10.04 -4.89
C GLN A 38 -7.18 10.80 -5.31
N GLY A 39 -8.29 10.07 -5.37
CA GLY A 39 -9.61 10.59 -5.67
C GLY A 39 -10.69 9.90 -4.83
N PRO A 40 -11.96 10.29 -5.01
CA PRO A 40 -13.07 9.74 -4.23
C PRO A 40 -13.36 8.26 -4.53
N ALA A 41 -13.05 7.79 -5.75
CA ALA A 41 -13.32 6.43 -6.20
C ALA A 41 -12.05 5.59 -6.46
N ARG A 42 -10.87 6.20 -6.47
CA ARG A 42 -9.61 5.54 -6.81
C ARG A 42 -8.43 6.08 -6.02
N LEU A 43 -7.58 5.17 -5.58
CA LEU A 43 -6.30 5.45 -4.93
C LEU A 43 -5.24 4.55 -5.57
N VAL A 44 -4.11 5.14 -5.97
CA VAL A 44 -2.96 4.40 -6.48
C VAL A 44 -1.75 4.73 -5.62
N VAL A 45 -1.15 3.69 -5.04
CA VAL A 45 0.07 3.78 -4.24
C VAL A 45 1.17 3.03 -4.97
N ARG A 46 2.33 3.65 -5.14
CA ARG A 46 3.51 3.05 -5.75
C ARG A 46 4.57 2.81 -4.67
N ARG A 47 5.12 1.62 -4.65
CA ARG A 47 6.31 1.28 -3.88
C ARG A 47 7.55 1.45 -4.73
N ILE A 48 8.39 2.40 -4.37
CA ILE A 48 9.57 2.80 -5.13
C ILE A 48 10.82 1.99 -4.79
N LEU A 49 10.83 1.29 -3.65
CA LEU A 49 11.99 0.51 -3.21
C LEU A 49 11.57 -0.72 -2.38
N GLU A 50 12.14 -1.88 -2.67
CA GLU A 50 11.99 -3.09 -1.85
C GLU A 50 13.19 -3.30 -0.93
N ILE A 51 13.32 -2.41 0.06
CA ILE A 51 14.40 -2.46 1.05
C ILE A 51 14.45 -3.76 1.88
N HIS A 52 13.32 -4.47 2.00
CA HIS A 52 13.22 -5.68 2.80
C HIS A 52 13.56 -6.95 2.00
N ARG A 53 13.66 -6.85 0.67
CA ARG A 53 13.96 -8.00 -0.20
C ARG A 53 15.24 -8.74 0.20
N PRO A 54 16.38 -8.08 0.47
CA PRO A 54 17.58 -8.77 0.94
C PRO A 54 17.35 -9.55 2.25
N ASN A 55 16.48 -9.06 3.13
CA ASN A 55 16.16 -9.75 4.38
C ASN A 55 15.30 -10.99 4.14
N TRP A 56 14.32 -10.91 3.23
CA TRP A 56 13.48 -12.04 2.86
C TRP A 56 14.29 -13.15 2.19
N GLU A 57 15.14 -12.77 1.22
CA GLU A 57 16.00 -13.71 0.51
C GLU A 57 17.00 -14.37 1.46
N ARG A 58 17.60 -13.61 2.39
CA ARG A 58 18.46 -14.16 3.45
C ARG A 58 17.71 -15.12 4.37
N GLY A 59 16.42 -14.90 4.60
CA GLY A 59 15.54 -15.79 5.36
C GLY A 59 15.06 -17.02 4.58
N GLY A 60 15.44 -17.17 3.31
CA GLY A 60 14.99 -18.26 2.45
C GLY A 60 13.56 -18.08 1.90
N THR A 61 12.97 -16.89 2.03
CA THR A 61 11.63 -16.61 1.52
C THR A 61 11.72 -15.94 0.15
N PRO A 62 11.10 -16.51 -0.90
CA PRO A 62 11.08 -15.89 -2.21
C PRO A 62 10.39 -14.52 -2.18
N ALA A 63 10.95 -13.53 -2.88
CA ALA A 63 10.38 -12.19 -2.97
C ALA A 63 8.92 -12.21 -3.46
N ALA A 64 8.60 -13.06 -4.44
CA ALA A 64 7.24 -13.23 -4.95
C ALA A 64 6.24 -13.64 -3.86
N THR A 65 6.64 -14.49 -2.92
CA THR A 65 5.80 -14.90 -1.78
C THR A 65 5.51 -13.70 -0.87
N MET A 66 6.50 -12.87 -0.59
CA MET A 66 6.33 -11.69 0.27
C MET A 66 5.50 -10.60 -0.40
N VAL A 67 5.69 -10.39 -1.71
CA VAL A 67 4.86 -9.47 -2.51
C VAL A 67 3.40 -9.91 -2.50
N ALA A 68 3.14 -11.22 -2.65
CA ALA A 68 1.80 -11.79 -2.58
C ALA A 68 1.18 -11.64 -1.18
N LEU A 69 1.94 -11.94 -0.12
CA LEU A 69 1.50 -11.77 1.27
C LEU A 69 1.11 -10.31 1.56
N GLN A 70 1.97 -9.37 1.19
CA GLN A 70 1.68 -7.95 1.35
C GLN A 70 0.46 -7.51 0.53
N GLY A 71 0.28 -8.05 -0.68
CA GLY A 71 -0.91 -7.79 -1.49
C GLY A 71 -2.19 -8.27 -0.79
N ALA A 72 -2.19 -9.51 -0.28
CA ALA A 72 -3.30 -10.06 0.49
C ALA A 72 -3.58 -9.25 1.76
N TRP A 73 -2.54 -8.76 2.43
CA TRP A 73 -2.70 -7.89 3.59
C TRP A 73 -3.36 -6.56 3.22
N SER A 74 -2.86 -5.86 2.20
CA SER A 74 -3.46 -4.61 1.70
C SER A 74 -4.93 -4.78 1.34
N ALA A 75 -5.28 -5.89 0.68
CA ALA A 75 -6.67 -6.23 0.36
C ALA A 75 -7.51 -6.42 1.62
N GLY A 76 -7.02 -7.18 2.60
CA GLY A 76 -7.72 -7.41 3.87
C GLY A 76 -7.93 -6.13 4.68
N LEU A 77 -6.93 -5.25 4.74
CA LEU A 77 -7.05 -3.94 5.39
C LEU A 77 -8.11 -3.07 4.71
N ALA A 78 -8.08 -3.00 3.38
CA ALA A 78 -9.06 -2.23 2.61
C ALA A 78 -10.49 -2.75 2.81
N ALA A 79 -10.69 -4.07 2.71
CA ALA A 79 -11.99 -4.70 2.92
C ALA A 79 -12.51 -4.53 4.35
N GLY A 80 -11.63 -4.56 5.36
CA GLY A 80 -11.97 -4.30 6.75
C GLY A 80 -12.41 -2.86 7.02
N LEU A 81 -11.94 -1.90 6.21
CA LEU A 81 -12.34 -0.50 6.29
C LEU A 81 -13.68 -0.24 5.58
N ASP A 82 -13.82 -0.77 4.36
CA ASP A 82 -15.06 -0.74 3.59
C ASP A 82 -15.06 -1.92 2.60
N PRO A 83 -16.03 -2.85 2.68
CA PRO A 83 -16.04 -4.05 1.85
C PRO A 83 -16.25 -3.78 0.36
N ARG A 84 -16.61 -2.54 -0.03
CA ARG A 84 -16.72 -2.13 -1.43
C ARG A 84 -15.38 -1.75 -2.04
N ILE A 85 -14.34 -1.57 -1.23
CA ILE A 85 -13.00 -1.29 -1.75
C ILE A 85 -12.42 -2.58 -2.30
N THR A 86 -12.17 -2.58 -3.59
CA THR A 86 -11.40 -3.62 -4.29
C THR A 86 -9.93 -3.23 -4.32
N HIS A 87 -9.05 -4.23 -4.32
CA HIS A 87 -7.60 -4.04 -4.35
C HIS A 87 -6.97 -4.89 -5.45
N ARG A 88 -5.99 -4.31 -6.14
CA ARG A 88 -5.15 -5.00 -7.11
C ARG A 88 -3.72 -4.54 -6.96
N ARG A 89 -2.79 -5.49 -6.92
CA ARG A 89 -1.34 -5.23 -6.97
C ARG A 89 -0.75 -5.68 -8.30
N GLU A 90 0.11 -4.86 -8.87
CA GLU A 90 0.84 -5.16 -10.11
C GLU A 90 2.30 -4.74 -10.01
N LEU A 91 3.17 -5.44 -10.74
CA LEU A 91 4.52 -4.96 -10.99
C LEU A 91 4.50 -4.06 -12.23
N GLN A 92 5.01 -2.85 -12.11
CA GLN A 92 5.13 -1.90 -13.21
C GLN A 92 6.57 -1.39 -13.33
N PRO A 93 7.10 -1.25 -14.55
CA PRO A 93 8.40 -0.64 -14.78
C PRO A 93 8.34 0.88 -14.53
N VAL A 94 9.21 1.39 -13.65
CA VAL A 94 9.33 2.81 -13.30
C VAL A 94 10.81 3.18 -13.29
N ALA A 95 11.21 4.13 -14.15
CA ALA A 95 12.59 4.61 -14.26
C ALA A 95 13.66 3.49 -14.37
N GLY A 96 13.34 2.40 -15.08
CA GLY A 96 14.26 1.26 -15.27
C GLY A 96 14.29 0.24 -14.11
N MET A 97 13.45 0.42 -13.08
CA MET A 97 13.26 -0.53 -11.98
C MET A 97 11.84 -1.11 -12.01
N LEU A 98 11.63 -2.27 -11.39
CA LEU A 98 10.29 -2.79 -11.14
C LEU A 98 9.76 -2.23 -9.82
N ALA A 99 8.57 -1.64 -9.87
CA ALA A 99 7.85 -1.09 -8.73
C ALA A 99 6.54 -1.85 -8.51
N CYS A 100 6.15 -2.06 -7.25
CA CYS A 100 4.82 -2.58 -6.92
C CYS A 100 3.81 -1.43 -6.91
N HIS A 101 2.73 -1.54 -7.68
CA HIS A 101 1.61 -0.60 -7.70
C HIS A 101 0.39 -1.25 -7.08
N ASP A 102 -0.12 -0.63 -6.02
CA ASP A 102 -1.38 -0.98 -5.38
C ASP A 102 -2.46 -0.02 -5.86
N THR A 103 -3.46 -0.55 -6.54
CA THR A 103 -4.67 0.18 -6.91
C THR A 103 -5.81 -0.24 -5.99
N PHE A 104 -6.45 0.75 -5.37
CA PHE A 104 -7.67 0.59 -4.60
C PHE A 104 -8.79 1.33 -5.33
N ALA A 105 -9.92 0.65 -5.52
CA ALA A 105 -11.09 1.24 -6.18
C ALA A 105 -12.34 1.02 -5.35
N LEU A 106 -13.11 2.08 -5.15
CA LEU A 106 -14.40 2.03 -4.47
C LEU A 106 -15.49 1.81 -5.52
N ALA A 107 -16.21 0.70 -5.41
CA ALA A 107 -17.38 0.39 -6.24
C ALA A 107 -18.66 1.08 -5.73
#